data_AF-A0A2M7SJN1-F1
#
_entry.id   AF-A0A2M7SJN1-F1
#
_cell.length_a   1.000
_cell.length_b   1.000
_cell.length_c   1.000
_cell.angle_alpha   90.00
_cell.angle_beta   90.00
_cell.angle_gamma   90.00
#
_symmetry.space_group_name_H-M   'P 1'
#
loop_
_entity.id
_entity.type
_entity.pdbx_description
1 polymer ?
#
loop_
_entity_poly.entity_id
_entity_poly.type
_entity_poly.pdbx_seq_one_letter_code
_entity_poly.pdbx_strand_id
1 'polypeptide(L)' 'RKIFFLRHSEKNSAVPRKGAEAVSMLFTRSFPPLWDKKGMDYTLGLLDRMASKLSCYELNFLPDKRIIDFVRDI' A
#
# COMPACT_ATOMS: atom_id res chain seq x y z
N ARG A 1 3.63 -12.37 1.03
CA ARG A 1 4.21 -11.02 1.24
C ARG A 1 3.07 -10.02 1.23
N LYS A 2 3.13 -8.96 2.05
CA LYS A 2 2.05 -7.98 2.23
C LYS A 2 2.62 -6.57 2.13
N ILE A 3 1.81 -5.61 1.65
CA ILE A 3 2.15 -4.18 1.66
C ILE A 3 1.24 -3.48 2.65
N PHE A 4 1.83 -2.73 3.57
CA PHE A 4 1.11 -1.93 4.56
C PHE A 4 1.34 -0.44 4.30
N PHE A 5 0.27 0.30 4.02
CA PHE A 5 0.30 1.75 3.98
C PHE A 5 0.02 2.28 5.38
N LEU A 6 1.05 2.86 6.01
CA LEU A 6 0.97 3.29 7.40
C LEU A 6 0.07 4.51 7.56
N ARG A 7 -0.82 4.45 8.55
CA ARG A 7 -1.67 5.56 8.97
C ARG A 7 -1.78 5.57 10.51
N HIS A 8 -1.52 6.70 11.15
CA HIS A 8 -1.73 6.83 12.58
C HIS A 8 -3.22 6.68 12.95
N SER A 9 -3.49 5.96 14.02
CA SER A 9 -4.84 5.76 14.55
C SER A 9 -4.81 5.47 16.05
N GLU A 10 -5.97 5.59 16.71
CA GLU A 10 -6.16 5.25 18.11
C GLU A 10 -6.29 3.73 18.34
N LYS A 11 -6.49 2.95 17.26
CA LYS A 11 -6.65 1.50 17.32
C LYS A 11 -5.98 0.81 16.13
N ASN A 12 -5.36 -0.34 16.41
CA ASN A 12 -4.80 -1.20 15.38
C ASN A 12 -5.92 -1.80 14.50
N SER A 13 -5.87 -1.52 13.20
CA SER A 13 -6.71 -2.19 12.20
C SER A 13 -5.99 -2.28 10.85
N ALA A 14 -6.27 -3.32 10.08
CA ALA A 14 -5.77 -3.47 8.72
C ALA A 14 -6.96 -3.55 7.76
N VAL A 15 -7.10 -2.52 6.93
CA VAL A 15 -8.19 -2.42 5.96
C VAL A 15 -7.67 -2.86 4.60
N PRO A 16 -8.21 -3.94 4.00
CA PRO A 16 -7.78 -4.37 2.68
C PRO A 16 -8.02 -3.29 1.62
N ARG A 17 -7.05 -3.07 0.75
CA ARG A 17 -7.13 -2.17 -0.41
C ARG A 17 -6.89 -2.98 -1.67
N LYS A 18 -7.73 -2.78 -2.69
CA LYS A 18 -7.72 -3.59 -3.91
C LYS A 18 -7.83 -2.72 -5.15
N GLY A 19 -7.43 -3.26 -6.30
CA GLY A 19 -7.57 -2.62 -7.61
C GLY A 19 -7.02 -1.19 -7.61
N ALA A 20 -7.82 -0.25 -8.12
CA ALA A 20 -7.42 1.15 -8.27
C ALA A 20 -7.04 1.83 -6.95
N GLU A 21 -7.65 1.47 -5.81
CA GLU A 21 -7.27 2.04 -4.51
C GLU A 21 -5.84 1.67 -4.13
N ALA A 22 -5.50 0.39 -4.26
CA ALA A 22 -4.14 -0.09 -3.96
C ALA A 22 -3.11 0.52 -4.92
N VAL A 23 -3.44 0.64 -6.21
CA VAL A 23 -2.58 1.29 -7.22
C VAL A 23 -2.36 2.76 -6.88
N SER A 24 -3.42 3.50 -6.55
CA SER A 24 -3.32 4.92 -6.15
C SER A 24 -2.47 5.11 -4.89
N MET A 25 -2.63 4.23 -3.90
CA MET A 25 -1.81 4.28 -2.69
C MET A 25 -0.34 3.97 -2.98
N LEU A 26 -0.01 3.03 -3.87
CA LEU A 26 1.37 2.80 -4.30
C LEU A 26 1.94 4.00 -5.07
N PHE A 27 1.16 4.55 -5.99
CA PHE A 27 1.55 5.67 -6.83
C PHE A 27 1.90 6.91 -6.01
N THR A 28 1.08 7.24 -5.01
CA THR A 28 1.30 8.38 -4.09
C THR A 28 2.53 8.24 -3.19
N ARG A 29 3.09 7.03 -3.02
CA ARG A 29 4.38 6.78 -2.33
C ARG A 29 5.54 6.49 -3.29
N SER A 30 5.35 6.77 -4.58
CA SER A 30 6.36 6.56 -5.62
C SER A 30 6.86 7.90 -6.18
N PHE A 31 7.94 7.85 -6.95
CA PHE A 31 8.45 8.99 -7.71
C PHE A 31 8.29 8.74 -9.23
N PRO A 32 7.04 8.76 -9.77
CA PRO A 32 6.78 8.46 -11.16
C PRO A 32 7.25 9.59 -12.10
N PRO A 33 7.73 9.28 -13.32
CA PRO A 33 8.14 10.29 -14.28
C PRO A 33 6.93 10.92 -14.97
N LEU A 34 6.37 12.00 -14.38
CA LEU A 34 5.13 12.64 -14.85
C LEU A 34 5.21 13.21 -16.28
N TRP A 35 6.42 13.49 -16.77
CA TRP A 35 6.70 14.07 -18.08
C TRP A 35 6.96 13.02 -19.18
N ASP A 36 7.12 11.75 -18.83
CA ASP A 36 7.38 10.68 -19.79
C ASP A 36 6.19 9.73 -19.89
N LYS A 37 5.49 9.78 -21.02
CA LYS A 37 4.34 8.92 -21.30
C LYS A 37 4.69 7.43 -21.17
N LYS A 38 5.81 6.99 -21.76
CA LYS A 38 6.19 5.57 -21.75
C LYS A 38 6.59 5.12 -20.35
N GLY A 39 7.34 5.96 -19.64
CA GLY A 39 7.69 5.76 -18.25
C GLY A 39 6.45 5.65 -17.36
N MET A 40 5.47 6.53 -17.55
CA MET A 40 4.20 6.50 -16.82
C MET A 40 3.39 5.22 -17.09
N ASP A 41 3.23 4.84 -18.36
CA ASP A 41 2.53 3.61 -18.75
C ASP A 41 3.18 2.37 -18.11
N TYR A 42 4.51 2.32 -18.10
CA TYR A 42 5.26 1.27 -17.41
C TYR A 42 5.02 1.28 -15.90
N THR A 43 5.12 2.46 -15.25
CA THR A 43 4.91 2.60 -13.81
C THR A 43 3.52 2.11 -13.42
N LEU A 44 2.46 2.59 -14.08
CA LEU A 44 1.08 2.16 -13.77
C LEU A 44 0.89 0.65 -13.97
N GLY A 45 1.42 0.09 -15.05
CA GLY A 45 1.37 -1.35 -15.29
C GLY A 45 2.14 -2.16 -14.24
N LEU A 46 3.26 -1.64 -13.72
CA LEU A 46 3.99 -2.27 -12.61
C LEU A 46 3.17 -2.25 -11.33
N LEU A 47 2.59 -1.10 -10.96
CA LEU A 47 1.81 -0.97 -9.72
C LEU A 47 0.55 -1.85 -9.76
N ASP A 48 -0.10 -1.97 -10.91
CA ASP A 48 -1.25 -2.88 -11.10
C ASP A 48 -0.86 -4.36 -10.92
N ARG A 49 0.25 -4.79 -11.53
CA ARG A 49 0.79 -6.15 -11.33
C ARG A 49 1.18 -6.42 -9.87
N MET A 50 1.63 -5.41 -9.14
CA MET A 50 1.91 -5.53 -7.71
C MET A 50 0.61 -5.65 -6.90
N ALA A 51 -0.35 -4.76 -7.13
CA ALA A 51 -1.62 -4.71 -6.42
C ALA A 51 -2.51 -5.95 -6.68
N SER A 52 -2.35 -6.62 -7.82
CA SER A 52 -3.05 -7.87 -8.15
C SER A 52 -2.42 -9.13 -7.55
N LYS A 53 -1.13 -9.10 -7.21
CA LYS A 53 -0.38 -10.26 -6.67
C LYS A 53 -0.13 -10.20 -5.17
N LEU A 54 -0.14 -9.00 -4.59
CA LEU A 54 0.19 -8.77 -3.19
C LEU A 54 -1.04 -8.28 -2.44
N SER A 55 -1.23 -8.79 -1.23
CA SER A 55 -2.25 -8.24 -0.33
C SER A 55 -1.80 -6.87 0.16
N CYS A 56 -2.58 -5.84 -0.19
CA CYS A 56 -2.36 -4.46 0.19
C CYS A 56 -3.34 -4.07 1.30
N TYR A 57 -2.84 -3.40 2.33
CA TYR A 57 -3.64 -2.94 3.46
C TYR A 57 -3.31 -1.49 3.81
N GLU A 58 -4.32 -0.70 4.16
CA GLU A 58 -4.11 0.47 5.00
C GLU A 58 -3.99 0.00 6.45
N LEU A 59 -2.81 0.20 7.04
CA LEU A 59 -2.52 -0.17 8.42
C LEU A 59 -2.72 1.05 9.32
N ASN A 60 -3.87 1.10 9.96
CA ASN A 60 -4.15 2.01 11.05
C ASN A 60 -3.40 1.50 12.27
N PHE A 61 -2.38 2.22 12.74
CA PHE A 61 -1.56 1.79 13.86
C PHE A 61 -1.60 2.78 15.02
N LEU A 62 -1.76 2.23 16.22
CA LEU A 62 -1.41 2.87 17.47
C LEU A 62 0.11 2.63 17.67
N PRO A 63 0.93 3.68 17.88
CA PRO A 63 2.39 3.59 17.88
C PRO A 63 2.95 3.00 19.19
N ASP A 64 2.58 1.77 19.50
CA ASP A 64 3.12 0.99 20.61
C ASP A 64 3.54 -0.42 20.16
N LYS A 65 4.12 -1.19 21.09
CA LYS A 65 4.68 -2.52 20.78
C LYS A 65 3.63 -3.54 20.30
N ARG A 66 2.33 -3.34 20.59
CA ARG A 66 1.24 -4.26 20.21
C ARG A 66 1.02 -4.30 18.70
N ILE A 67 1.50 -3.30 17.96
CA ILE A 67 1.42 -3.31 16.48
C ILE A 67 2.22 -4.46 15.87
N ILE A 68 3.29 -4.91 16.54
CA ILE A 68 4.17 -5.98 16.02
C ILE A 68 3.40 -7.30 15.96
N ASP A 69 2.73 -7.65 17.06
CA ASP A 69 1.92 -8.87 17.14
C ASP A 69 0.72 -8.77 16.19
N PHE A 70 0.06 -7.61 16.16
CA PHE A 70 -1.04 -7.34 15.23
C PHE A 70 -0.67 -7.57 13.75
N VAL A 71 0.51 -7.11 13.31
CA VAL A 71 0.97 -7.28 11.91
C VAL A 71 1.36 -8.73 11.60
N ARG A 72 1.81 -9.51 12.58
CA ARG A 72 2.17 -10.93 12.41
C ARG A 72 0.94 -11.83 12.28
N ASP A 73 -0.18 -11.42 12.90
CA ASP A 73 -1.44 -12.17 12.90
C ASP A 73 -2.34 -11.87 11.68
N ILE A 74 -2.03 -10.83 10.91
CA ILE A 74 -2.61 -10.57 9.58
C ILE A 74 -1.91 -11.45 8.57
#